data_AF-A0A2D4KX85-F1
#
_entry.id   AF-A0A2D4KX85-F1
#
_cell.length_a   1.000
_cell.length_b   1.000
_cell.length_c   1.000
_cell.angle_alpha   90.00
_cell.angle_beta   90.00
_cell.angle_gamma   90.00
#
_symmetry.space_group_name_H-M   'P 1'
#
loop_
_entity.id
_entity.type
_entity.pdbx_description
1 polymer ?
#
loop_
_entity_poly.entity_id
_entity_poly.type
_entity_poly.pdbx_seq_one_letter_code
_entity_poly.pdbx_strand_id
1 'polypeptide(L)'
;SWLFNKVPLSICVQELGPLEPKEMIEHILESYGKKYMDEGEAYFEMNEEKVCRAIAQMLLQNAVKFNLSEFQEVWQQSVPEGMTTRLDQLKGLALVDRSSKPEIIFLLNVEDLPEDDNERFKHLFSIREKWTEVDIAPYIK
;
A
#
# COMPACT_ATOMS: atom_id res chain seq x y z
N SER A 1 4.82 15.87 16.42
CA SER A 1 4.61 15.36 15.06
C SER A 1 4.12 16.47 14.15
N TRP A 2 4.31 16.28 12.85
CA TRP A 2 4.04 17.18 11.74
C TRP A 2 2.93 16.54 10.91
N LEU A 3 2.13 17.35 10.20
CA LEU A 3 1.07 16.80 9.36
C LEU A 3 1.67 16.12 8.14
N PHE A 4 1.14 14.97 7.74
CA PHE A 4 1.63 14.25 6.56
C PHE A 4 1.45 15.02 5.24
N ASN A 5 0.62 16.07 5.23
CA ASN A 5 0.47 16.95 4.07
C ASN A 5 1.44 18.15 4.08
N LYS A 6 2.27 18.29 5.11
CA LYS A 6 3.27 19.37 5.24
C LYS A 6 4.59 18.84 5.73
N VAL A 7 5.24 18.10 4.85
CA VAL A 7 6.48 17.37 5.13
C VAL A 7 7.73 18.17 4.77
N PRO A 8 8.47 18.87 5.69
CA PRO A 8 9.65 19.63 5.31
C PRO A 8 10.79 18.74 4.85
N LEU A 9 11.25 19.00 3.62
CA LEU A 9 12.38 18.31 3.01
C LEU A 9 13.68 18.57 3.79
N SER A 10 13.87 19.80 4.29
CA SER A 10 15.07 20.19 5.04
C SER A 10 15.29 19.30 6.26
N ILE A 11 14.24 19.05 7.04
CA ILE A 11 14.28 18.17 8.21
C ILE A 11 14.52 16.72 7.78
N CYS A 12 13.86 16.23 6.73
CA CYS A 12 14.08 14.87 6.22
C CYS A 12 15.56 14.63 5.86
N VAL A 13 16.17 15.58 5.12
CA VAL A 13 17.56 15.49 4.70
C VAL A 13 18.51 15.62 5.89
N GLN A 14 18.19 16.45 6.88
CA GLN A 14 18.98 16.61 8.09
C GLN A 14 18.99 15.32 8.94
N GLU A 15 17.82 14.71 9.17
CA GLU A 15 17.68 13.55 10.05
C GLU A 15 18.09 12.24 9.36
N LEU A 16 17.77 12.06 8.08
CA LEU A 16 18.05 10.83 7.33
C LEU A 16 19.37 10.88 6.56
N GLY A 17 19.94 12.06 6.31
CA GLY A 17 21.18 12.24 5.55
C GLY A 17 22.41 11.48 6.08
N PRO A 18 22.53 11.20 7.39
CA PRO A 18 23.60 10.32 7.89
C PRO A 18 23.46 8.85 7.46
N LEU A 19 22.26 8.41 7.06
CA LEU A 19 21.94 7.02 6.72
C LEU A 19 21.75 6.83 5.21
N GLU A 20 21.16 7.82 4.54
CA GLU A 20 20.74 7.72 3.14
C GLU A 20 21.17 8.96 2.34
N PRO A 21 21.55 8.81 1.05
CA PRO A 21 21.83 9.94 0.18
C PRO A 21 20.62 10.87 0.04
N LYS A 22 20.90 12.16 -0.11
CA LYS A 22 19.86 13.18 -0.31
C LYS A 22 18.94 12.84 -1.48
N GLU A 23 19.50 12.37 -2.58
CA GLU A 23 18.78 12.01 -3.80
C GLU A 23 17.81 10.85 -3.54
N MET A 24 18.18 9.89 -2.68
CA MET A 24 17.32 8.78 -2.29
C MET A 24 16.16 9.26 -1.41
N ILE A 25 16.44 10.15 -0.44
CA ILE A 25 15.42 10.74 0.42
C ILE A 25 14.40 11.52 -0.41
N GLU A 26 14.87 12.39 -1.32
CA GLU A 26 14.03 13.16 -2.23
C GLU A 26 13.22 12.23 -3.14
N HIS A 27 13.84 11.21 -3.72
CA HIS A 27 13.17 10.26 -4.61
C HIS A 27 12.05 9.48 -3.91
N ILE A 28 12.26 9.05 -2.67
CA ILE A 28 11.21 8.37 -1.89
C ILE A 28 10.05 9.31 -1.63
N LEU A 29 10.32 10.55 -1.19
CA LEU A 29 9.27 11.54 -0.94
C LEU A 29 8.49 11.87 -2.22
N GLU A 30 9.16 11.96 -3.37
CA GLU A 30 8.52 12.17 -4.68
C GLU A 30 7.70 10.97 -5.17
N SER A 31 8.11 9.75 -4.81
CA SER A 31 7.38 8.52 -5.17
C SER A 31 6.04 8.43 -4.45
N TYR A 32 6.00 8.90 -3.19
CA TYR A 32 4.85 8.80 -2.29
C TYR A 32 4.13 10.12 -2.03
N GLY A 33 4.57 11.22 -2.59
CA GLY A 33 4.01 12.54 -2.32
C GLY A 33 4.21 13.52 -3.45
N LYS A 34 3.79 14.75 -3.21
CA LYS A 34 3.94 15.87 -4.14
C LYS A 34 4.71 16.99 -3.49
N LYS A 35 5.82 17.38 -4.11
CA LYS A 35 6.62 18.52 -3.68
C LYS A 35 5.87 19.84 -3.92
N TYR A 36 5.94 20.75 -2.96
CA TYR A 36 5.47 22.13 -3.09
C TYR A 36 6.38 23.10 -2.33
N MET A 37 6.25 24.39 -2.63
CA MET A 37 6.97 25.45 -1.94
C MET A 37 6.01 26.23 -1.04
N ASP A 38 6.42 26.48 0.20
CA ASP A 38 5.69 27.32 1.16
C ASP A 38 6.69 28.23 1.88
N GLU A 39 6.43 29.54 1.86
CA GLU A 39 7.31 30.57 2.43
C GLU A 39 8.80 30.48 2.01
N GLY A 40 9.08 29.95 0.82
CA GLY A 40 10.44 29.78 0.28
C GLY A 40 11.13 28.47 0.67
N GLU A 41 10.45 27.61 1.43
CA GLU A 41 10.92 26.28 1.82
C GLU A 41 10.19 25.16 1.06
N ALA A 42 10.87 24.03 0.88
CA ALA A 42 10.32 22.88 0.17
C ALA A 42 9.64 21.90 1.15
N TYR A 43 8.39 21.57 0.84
CA TYR A 43 7.56 20.62 1.57
C TYR A 43 7.03 19.52 0.65
N PHE A 44 6.56 18.44 1.25
CA PHE A 44 5.84 17.37 0.58
C PHE A 44 4.43 17.20 1.16
N GLU A 45 3.48 17.02 0.26
CA GLU A 45 2.16 16.51 0.60
C GLU A 45 2.15 15.01 0.31
N MET A 46 2.17 14.17 1.35
CA MET A 46 2.22 12.72 1.20
C MET A 46 0.85 12.16 0.76
N ASN A 47 0.88 11.17 -0.11
CA ASN A 47 -0.30 10.49 -0.61
C ASN A 47 -0.65 9.31 0.32
N GLU A 48 -1.69 9.48 1.12
CA GLU A 48 -2.18 8.46 2.05
C GLU A 48 -2.42 7.10 1.37
N GLU A 49 -3.09 7.09 0.21
CA GLU A 49 -3.39 5.86 -0.53
C GLU A 49 -2.12 5.07 -0.86
N LYS A 50 -1.10 5.74 -1.42
CA LYS A 50 0.16 5.10 -1.79
C LYS A 50 0.92 4.58 -0.57
N VAL A 51 0.99 5.39 0.50
CA VAL A 51 1.73 5.03 1.71
C VAL A 51 1.06 3.86 2.42
N CYS A 52 -0.24 3.93 2.67
CA CYS A 52 -1.01 2.85 3.27
C CYS A 52 -0.89 1.56 2.46
N ARG A 53 -1.01 1.64 1.13
CA ARG A 53 -0.88 0.49 0.23
C ARG A 53 0.52 -0.15 0.27
N ALA A 54 1.59 0.64 0.26
CA ALA A 54 2.95 0.13 0.32
C ALA A 54 3.26 -0.57 1.65
N ILE A 55 2.76 -0.03 2.76
CA ILE A 55 2.94 -0.66 4.08
C ILE A 55 2.15 -1.97 4.16
N ALA A 56 0.92 -2.01 3.64
CA ALA A 56 0.16 -3.26 3.53
C ALA A 56 0.89 -4.31 2.69
N GLN A 57 1.46 -3.91 1.54
CA GLN A 57 2.23 -4.80 0.69
C GLN A 57 3.40 -5.42 1.47
N MET A 58 4.18 -4.60 2.19
CA MET A 58 5.30 -5.08 3.02
C MET A 58 4.86 -6.05 4.11
N LEU A 59 3.73 -5.77 4.79
CA LEU A 59 3.19 -6.66 5.82
C LEU A 59 2.71 -8.00 5.24
N LEU A 60 2.04 -7.98 4.09
CA LEU A 60 1.50 -9.17 3.44
C LEU A 60 2.58 -9.99 2.72
N GLN A 61 3.65 -9.36 2.22
CA GLN A 61 4.77 -10.07 1.57
C GLN A 61 5.42 -11.11 2.49
N ASN A 62 5.38 -10.89 3.80
CA ASN A 62 5.97 -11.79 4.79
C ASN A 62 5.00 -12.88 5.29
N ALA A 63 3.76 -12.91 4.79
CA ALA A 63 2.71 -13.82 5.25
C ALA A 63 2.07 -14.57 4.08
N VAL A 64 1.93 -15.89 4.19
CA VAL A 64 1.18 -16.68 3.20
C VAL A 64 -0.31 -16.35 3.28
N LYS A 65 -0.85 -16.29 4.50
CA LYS A 65 -2.22 -15.88 4.85
C LYS A 65 -2.17 -15.19 6.20
N PHE A 66 -2.90 -14.10 6.36
CA PHE A 66 -3.01 -13.34 7.60
C PHE A 66 -4.47 -13.36 8.05
N ASN A 67 -4.74 -13.57 9.34
CA ASN A 67 -6.04 -13.25 9.92
C ASN A 67 -6.40 -11.79 9.61
N LEU A 68 -7.61 -11.55 9.07
CA LEU A 68 -8.02 -10.23 8.59
C LEU A 68 -8.08 -9.18 9.71
N SER A 69 -8.65 -9.52 10.87
CA SER A 69 -8.81 -8.53 11.95
C SER A 69 -7.46 -8.16 12.55
N GLU A 70 -6.59 -9.15 12.76
CA GLU A 70 -5.23 -8.91 13.25
C GLU A 70 -4.42 -8.10 12.24
N PHE A 71 -4.55 -8.39 10.94
CA PHE A 71 -3.91 -7.61 9.88
C PHE A 71 -4.35 -6.15 9.91
N GLN A 72 -5.65 -5.87 10.03
CA GLN A 72 -6.15 -4.49 10.05
C GLN A 72 -5.60 -3.69 11.25
N GLU A 73 -5.48 -4.31 12.42
CA GLU A 73 -4.88 -3.70 13.59
C GLU A 73 -3.39 -3.39 13.38
N VAL A 74 -2.62 -4.39 12.94
CA VAL A 74 -1.18 -4.23 12.67
C VAL A 74 -0.94 -3.21 11.57
N TRP A 75 -1.74 -3.23 10.50
CA TRP A 75 -1.62 -2.30 9.39
C TRP A 75 -1.89 -0.86 9.84
N GLN A 76 -2.96 -0.62 10.60
CA GLN A 76 -3.26 0.71 11.13
C GLN A 76 -2.19 1.22 12.10
N GLN A 77 -1.56 0.34 12.87
CA GLN A 77 -0.46 0.70 13.76
C GLN A 77 0.86 0.97 13.02
N SER A 78 1.01 0.46 11.81
CA SER A 78 2.24 0.56 11.02
C SER A 78 2.28 1.81 10.13
N VAL A 79 1.14 2.44 9.84
CA VAL A 79 1.10 3.67 9.04
C VAL A 79 1.46 4.91 9.85
N PRO A 80 2.01 5.98 9.22
CA PRO A 80 2.30 7.23 9.90
C PRO A 80 1.08 7.85 10.60
N GLU A 81 1.33 8.60 11.66
CA GLU A 81 0.31 9.35 12.39
C GLU A 81 -0.49 10.26 11.45
N GLY A 82 -1.81 10.24 11.58
CA GLY A 82 -2.73 11.01 10.76
C GLY A 82 -3.24 10.29 9.50
N MET A 83 -2.69 9.13 9.15
CA MET A 83 -3.19 8.31 8.04
C MET A 83 -4.20 7.25 8.50
N THR A 84 -5.23 7.00 7.68
CA THR A 84 -6.25 5.97 7.95
C THR A 84 -6.17 4.82 6.95
N THR A 85 -6.17 3.59 7.46
CA THR A 85 -6.18 2.37 6.65
C THR A 85 -7.59 1.92 6.32
N ARG A 86 -7.80 1.48 5.08
CA ARG A 86 -9.09 0.97 4.60
C ARG A 86 -8.91 -0.10 3.54
N LEU A 87 -9.75 -1.14 3.54
CA LEU A 87 -9.59 -2.26 2.60
C LEU A 87 -9.72 -1.87 1.13
N ASP A 88 -10.40 -0.78 0.79
CA ASP A 88 -10.50 -0.26 -0.58
C ASP A 88 -9.14 0.19 -1.16
N GLN A 89 -8.20 0.58 -0.31
CA GLN A 89 -6.83 0.96 -0.71
C GLN A 89 -6.03 -0.26 -1.21
N LEU A 90 -6.47 -1.48 -0.88
CA LEU A 90 -5.81 -2.75 -1.23
C LEU A 90 -6.39 -3.43 -2.47
N LYS A 91 -7.34 -2.79 -3.16
CA LYS A 91 -7.89 -3.31 -4.43
C LYS A 91 -6.74 -3.57 -5.42
N GLY A 92 -6.70 -4.78 -5.98
CA GLY A 92 -5.64 -5.20 -6.90
C GLY A 92 -4.28 -5.50 -6.23
N LEU A 93 -4.18 -5.47 -4.90
CA LEU A 93 -2.97 -5.84 -4.14
C LEU A 93 -3.19 -7.05 -3.25
N ALA A 94 -4.37 -7.16 -2.65
CA ALA A 94 -4.67 -8.20 -1.67
C ALA A 94 -6.10 -8.71 -1.84
N LEU A 95 -6.27 -10.02 -1.61
CA LEU A 95 -7.57 -10.66 -1.62
C LEU A 95 -8.01 -10.99 -0.20
N VAL A 96 -9.23 -10.58 0.12
CA VAL A 96 -9.91 -10.98 1.37
C VAL A 96 -10.75 -12.21 1.11
N ASP A 97 -10.50 -13.27 1.85
CA ASP A 97 -11.34 -14.46 1.88
C ASP A 97 -12.20 -14.48 3.15
N ARG A 98 -13.47 -14.10 2.95
CA ARG A 98 -14.53 -14.08 3.97
C ARG A 98 -15.20 -15.43 4.21
N SER A 99 -14.90 -16.42 3.38
CA SER A 99 -15.46 -17.77 3.54
C SER A 99 -14.68 -18.61 4.56
N SER A 100 -13.40 -18.28 4.74
CA SER A 100 -12.54 -18.83 5.78
C SER A 100 -12.99 -18.41 7.19
N LYS A 101 -12.70 -19.25 8.19
CA LYS A 101 -12.92 -18.96 9.62
C LYS A 101 -11.64 -19.22 10.40
N PRO A 102 -10.95 -18.17 10.91
CA PRO A 102 -11.27 -16.74 10.78
C PRO A 102 -11.18 -16.25 9.32
N GLU A 103 -11.79 -15.09 9.03
CA GLU A 103 -11.58 -14.42 7.75
C GLU A 103 -10.09 -14.12 7.57
N ILE A 104 -9.58 -14.25 6.35
CA ILE A 104 -8.17 -14.06 6.05
C ILE A 104 -7.96 -13.06 4.92
N ILE A 105 -6.76 -12.51 4.86
CA ILE A 105 -6.25 -11.69 3.76
C ILE A 105 -4.88 -12.20 3.34
N PHE A 106 -4.59 -12.14 2.05
CA PHE A 106 -3.27 -12.50 1.52
C PHE A 106 -2.95 -11.66 0.29
N LEU A 107 -1.66 -11.59 -0.04
CA LEU A 107 -1.16 -10.86 -1.19
C LEU A 107 -1.66 -11.51 -2.49
N LEU A 108 -2.22 -10.69 -3.36
CA LEU A 108 -2.55 -11.02 -4.74
C LEU A 108 -2.35 -9.74 -5.53
N ASN A 109 -1.17 -9.53 -6.08
CA ASN A 109 -0.84 -8.29 -6.76
C ASN A 109 -1.21 -8.39 -8.25
N VAL A 110 -1.98 -7.41 -8.74
CA VAL A 110 -2.44 -7.36 -10.14
C VAL A 110 -1.29 -7.29 -11.14
N GLU A 111 -0.16 -6.69 -10.72
CA GLU A 111 1.06 -6.58 -11.53
C GLU A 111 1.76 -7.94 -11.73
N ASP A 112 1.53 -8.91 -10.84
CA ASP A 112 2.11 -10.25 -10.92
C ASP A 112 1.22 -11.23 -11.71
N LEU A 113 0.05 -10.79 -12.18
CA LEU A 113 -0.89 -11.63 -12.91
C LEU A 113 -0.53 -11.74 -14.41
N PRO A 114 -0.84 -12.88 -15.06
CA PRO A 114 -0.60 -13.07 -16.50
C PRO A 114 -1.18 -11.94 -17.36
N GLU A 115 -0.47 -11.53 -18.41
CA GLU A 115 -0.95 -10.48 -19.31
C GLU A 115 -2.11 -10.93 -20.20
N ASP A 116 -2.14 -12.21 -20.59
CA ASP A 116 -3.25 -12.80 -21.36
C ASP A 116 -4.50 -12.98 -20.49
N ASP A 117 -5.66 -12.54 -21.01
CA ASP A 117 -6.92 -12.57 -20.27
C ASP A 117 -7.35 -13.99 -19.89
N ASN A 118 -7.20 -14.97 -20.79
CA ASN A 118 -7.62 -16.35 -20.51
C ASN A 118 -6.72 -16.98 -19.44
N GLU A 119 -5.41 -16.76 -19.51
CA GLU A 119 -4.46 -17.22 -18.50
C GLU A 119 -4.70 -16.52 -17.16
N ARG A 120 -4.98 -15.21 -17.17
CA ARG A 120 -5.33 -14.43 -15.98
C ARG A 120 -6.59 -14.96 -15.31
N PHE A 121 -7.67 -15.21 -16.04
CA PHE A 121 -8.88 -15.80 -15.48
C PHE A 121 -8.63 -17.21 -14.94
N LYS A 122 -7.92 -18.07 -15.67
CA LYS A 122 -7.55 -19.41 -15.18
C LYS A 122 -6.77 -19.32 -13.86
N HIS A 123 -5.82 -18.39 -13.77
CA HIS A 123 -5.05 -18.17 -12.56
C HIS A 123 -5.95 -17.70 -11.40
N LEU A 124 -6.78 -16.68 -11.60
CA LEU A 124 -7.71 -16.18 -10.57
C LEU A 124 -8.70 -17.24 -10.08
N PHE A 125 -9.26 -18.05 -10.99
CA PHE A 125 -10.17 -19.14 -10.61
C PHE A 125 -9.46 -20.33 -9.96
N SER A 126 -8.15 -20.50 -10.18
CA SER A 126 -7.34 -21.48 -9.45
C SER A 126 -7.12 -21.08 -7.98
N ILE A 127 -7.06 -19.78 -7.70
CA ILE A 127 -6.93 -19.23 -6.34
C ILE A 127 -8.26 -19.31 -5.58
N ARG A 128 -9.35 -18.92 -6.24
CA ARG A 128 -10.69 -18.89 -5.65
C ARG A 128 -11.73 -19.27 -6.68
N GLU A 129 -12.54 -20.29 -6.38
CA GLU A 129 -13.51 -20.83 -7.34
C GLU A 129 -14.65 -19.84 -7.68
N LYS A 130 -15.08 -19.04 -6.70
CA LYS A 130 -16.23 -18.12 -6.84
C LYS A 130 -15.83 -16.70 -6.51
N TRP A 131 -16.17 -15.77 -7.41
CA TRP A 131 -15.90 -14.36 -7.24
C TRP A 131 -17.17 -13.53 -7.31
N THR A 132 -17.23 -12.49 -6.49
CA THR A 132 -18.15 -11.37 -6.74
C THR A 132 -17.53 -10.44 -7.78
N GLU A 133 -18.36 -9.67 -8.49
CA GLU A 133 -17.89 -8.66 -9.44
C GLU A 133 -16.96 -7.65 -8.76
N VAL A 134 -17.32 -7.17 -7.56
CA VAL A 134 -16.54 -6.21 -6.78
C VAL A 134 -15.13 -6.72 -6.45
N ASP A 135 -15.01 -8.02 -6.15
CA ASP A 135 -13.72 -8.60 -5.79
C ASP A 135 -12.85 -8.90 -7.01
N ILE A 136 -13.42 -9.28 -8.15
CA ILE A 136 -12.64 -9.67 -9.34
C ILE A 136 -12.26 -8.47 -10.21
N ALA A 137 -13.10 -7.42 -10.23
CA ALA A 137 -12.90 -6.23 -11.06
C ALA A 137 -11.50 -5.58 -10.91
N PRO A 138 -10.88 -5.49 -9.73
CA PRO A 138 -9.54 -4.94 -9.60
C PRO A 138 -8.41 -5.78 -10.21
N TYR A 139 -8.68 -7.02 -10.60
CA TYR A 139 -7.68 -7.97 -11.09
C TYR A 139 -7.75 -8.20 -12.61
N ILE A 140 -8.74 -7.63 -13.27
CA ILE A 140 -8.99 -7.74 -14.71
C ILE A 140 -8.79 -6.38 -15.37
N LYS A 141 -8.31 -6.38 -16.62
CA LYS A 141 -8.07 -5.16 -17.41
C LYS A 141 -9.30 -4.80 -18.24
#